data_AF-A0A7S0EMH8-F1
#
_entry.id   AF-A0A7S0EMH8-F1
#
_cell.length_a   1.000
_cell.length_b   1.000
_cell.length_c   1.000
_cell.angle_alpha   90.00
_cell.angle_beta   90.00
_cell.angle_gamma   90.00
#
_symmetry.space_group_name_H-M   'P 1'
#
loop_
_entity.id
_entity.type
_entity.pdbx_description
1 polymer ?
#
loop_
_entity_poly.entity_id
_entity_poly.type
_entity_poly.pdbx_seq_one_letter_code
_entity_poly.pdbx_strand_id
1 'polypeptide(L)'
;GMGGRAAGARPGAGSSPAGGATQARFTAESVDRYHLCGCSPFALLIGTSSAMLPPLDRDGYRKTRSDDLKEAWSALPQEEKDAYGFELELLQFLSKLVGNMDQKVTDKKAAQAGTEPAQLVDDVSGFVYNPAEVSERGLEEKRAEKHHLA
;
A
#
# COMPACT_ATOMS: atom_id res chain seq x y z
N GLY A 1 53.23 -55.93 -27.80
CA GLY A 1 53.12 -54.87 -26.80
C GLY A 1 51.68 -54.44 -26.70
N MET A 2 51.04 -54.69 -25.55
CA MET A 2 49.71 -54.18 -25.21
C MET A 2 49.83 -52.71 -24.80
N GLY A 3 48.88 -51.86 -25.21
CA GLY A 3 48.83 -50.48 -24.72
C GLY A 3 47.90 -49.55 -25.50
N GLY A 4 46.64 -49.92 -25.67
CA GLY A 4 45.59 -48.97 -26.08
C GLY A 4 44.89 -48.40 -24.85
N ARG A 5 44.92 -47.07 -24.67
CA ARG A 5 44.06 -46.36 -23.71
C ARG A 5 43.37 -45.21 -24.43
N ALA A 6 42.07 -45.42 -24.69
CA ALA A 6 41.14 -44.39 -25.13
C ALA A 6 40.91 -43.41 -23.99
N ALA A 7 41.13 -42.12 -24.24
CA ALA A 7 40.71 -41.03 -23.36
C ALA A 7 39.21 -40.81 -23.57
N GLY A 8 38.40 -41.25 -22.60
CA GLY A 8 36.97 -40.98 -22.55
C GLY A 8 36.73 -39.50 -22.31
N ALA A 9 36.08 -38.85 -23.28
CA ALA A 9 35.49 -37.53 -23.10
C ALA A 9 34.29 -37.66 -22.16
N ARG A 10 34.34 -36.99 -21.00
CA ARG A 10 33.17 -36.75 -20.14
C ARG A 10 32.34 -35.62 -20.75
N PRO A 11 31.03 -35.78 -21.00
CA PRO A 11 30.16 -34.63 -21.16
C PRO A 11 29.84 -34.09 -19.76
N GLY A 12 30.45 -32.96 -19.42
CA GLY A 12 30.04 -32.16 -18.26
C GLY A 12 28.64 -31.61 -18.51
N ALA A 13 27.72 -31.97 -17.62
CA ALA A 13 26.39 -31.40 -17.51
C ALA A 13 26.46 -29.90 -17.16
N GLY A 14 25.49 -29.13 -17.66
CA GLY A 14 25.15 -27.82 -17.09
C GLY A 14 25.33 -26.63 -18.02
N SER A 15 24.74 -26.66 -19.21
CA SER A 15 24.44 -25.44 -19.97
C SER A 15 22.94 -25.43 -20.25
N SER A 16 22.18 -24.77 -19.38
CA SER A 16 20.83 -24.31 -19.69
C SER A 16 20.91 -22.87 -20.18
N PRO A 17 20.76 -22.59 -21.49
CA PRO A 17 20.63 -21.21 -21.98
C PRO A 17 19.23 -20.61 -21.72
N ALA A 18 18.34 -21.33 -21.03
CA ALA A 18 16.96 -20.90 -20.76
C ALA A 18 16.85 -19.83 -19.65
N GLY A 19 17.87 -19.68 -18.81
CA GLY A 19 17.87 -18.69 -17.73
C GLY A 19 17.83 -17.26 -18.26
N GLY A 20 18.76 -16.88 -19.14
CA GLY A 20 18.91 -15.49 -19.59
C GLY A 20 17.68 -14.90 -20.29
N ALA A 21 16.93 -15.71 -21.05
CA ALA A 21 15.72 -15.25 -21.75
C ALA A 21 14.55 -14.96 -20.78
N THR A 22 14.43 -15.74 -19.70
CA THR A 22 13.40 -15.54 -18.67
C THR A 22 13.80 -14.39 -17.73
N GLN A 23 15.09 -14.29 -17.39
CA GLN A 23 15.63 -13.19 -16.60
C GLN A 23 15.43 -11.82 -17.28
N ALA A 24 15.67 -11.74 -18.60
CA ALA A 24 15.38 -10.53 -19.39
C ALA A 24 13.89 -10.18 -19.47
N ARG A 25 12.99 -11.16 -19.26
CA ARG A 25 11.54 -10.92 -19.23
C ARG A 25 11.09 -10.26 -17.93
N PHE A 26 11.70 -10.60 -16.79
CA PHE A 26 11.34 -9.98 -15.50
C PHE A 26 11.70 -8.50 -15.43
N THR A 27 12.78 -8.10 -16.10
CA THR A 27 13.26 -6.71 -16.12
C THR A 27 12.62 -5.86 -17.21
N ALA A 28 11.77 -6.44 -18.06
CA ALA A 28 11.07 -5.72 -19.11
C ALA A 28 10.26 -4.54 -18.53
N GLU A 29 10.34 -3.38 -19.18
CA GLU A 29 9.68 -2.15 -18.72
C GLU A 29 8.16 -2.32 -18.60
N SER A 30 7.57 -3.12 -19.49
CA SER A 30 6.15 -3.44 -19.51
C SER A 30 5.70 -4.35 -18.37
N VAL A 31 6.60 -4.98 -17.61
CA VAL A 31 6.24 -5.90 -16.53
C VAL A 31 6.06 -5.16 -15.21
N ASP A 32 4.97 -5.49 -14.51
CA ASP A 32 4.74 -5.05 -13.14
C ASP A 32 5.58 -5.89 -12.18
N ARG A 33 6.81 -5.45 -11.96
CA ARG A 33 7.78 -6.14 -11.08
C ARG A 33 7.27 -6.27 -9.65
N TYR A 34 6.47 -5.32 -9.16
CA TYR A 34 5.89 -5.38 -7.83
C TYR A 34 4.84 -6.49 -7.71
N HIS A 35 4.09 -6.74 -8.79
CA HIS A 35 3.18 -7.89 -8.85
C HIS A 35 3.90 -9.22 -8.66
N LEU A 36 5.14 -9.36 -9.17
CA LEU A 36 5.96 -10.55 -8.98
C LEU A 36 6.31 -10.77 -7.49
N CYS A 37 6.59 -9.68 -6.77
CA CYS A 37 6.83 -9.68 -5.32
C CYS A 37 5.56 -9.86 -4.47
N GLY A 38 4.39 -10.10 -5.09
CA GLY A 38 3.14 -10.41 -4.38
C GLY A 38 2.26 -9.20 -4.06
N CYS A 39 2.68 -7.97 -4.36
CA CYS A 39 1.87 -6.78 -4.16
C CYS A 39 2.02 -5.85 -5.35
N SER A 40 0.93 -5.59 -6.09
CA SER A 40 0.90 -4.52 -7.09
C SER A 40 0.13 -3.32 -6.53
N PRO A 41 0.82 -2.25 -6.08
CA PRO A 41 0.15 -1.02 -5.68
C PRO A 41 -0.71 -0.44 -6.81
N PHE A 42 -0.26 -0.58 -8.06
CA PHE A 42 -0.98 -0.13 -9.25
C PHE A 42 -2.32 -0.87 -9.42
N ALA A 43 -2.36 -2.18 -9.19
CA ALA A 43 -3.60 -2.95 -9.25
C ALA A 43 -4.54 -2.63 -8.09
N LEU A 44 -4.00 -2.51 -6.88
CA LEU A 44 -4.79 -2.27 -5.67
C LEU A 44 -5.44 -0.89 -5.66
N LEU A 45 -4.78 0.10 -6.24
CA LEU A 45 -5.18 1.51 -6.17
C LEU A 45 -5.80 2.01 -7.49
N ILE A 46 -6.09 1.10 -8.43
CA ILE A 46 -6.78 1.43 -9.67
C ILE A 46 -8.17 2.00 -9.36
N GLY A 47 -8.54 3.08 -10.05
CA GLY A 47 -9.83 3.75 -9.84
C GLY A 47 -9.92 4.61 -8.58
N THR A 48 -8.86 4.68 -7.75
CA THR A 48 -8.82 5.64 -6.65
C THR A 48 -8.42 7.02 -7.17
N SER A 49 -9.08 8.08 -6.70
CA SER A 49 -8.79 9.47 -7.10
C SER A 49 -7.52 10.04 -6.45
N SER A 50 -6.62 9.18 -5.96
CA SER A 50 -5.57 9.59 -5.05
C SER A 50 -4.44 10.30 -5.78
N ALA A 51 -4.44 11.63 -5.74
CA ALA A 51 -3.33 12.49 -6.15
C ALA A 51 -2.03 12.31 -5.33
N MET A 52 -2.02 11.36 -4.37
CA MET A 52 -0.94 11.14 -3.41
C MET A 52 -0.18 9.83 -3.58
N LEU A 53 -0.44 9.15 -4.68
CA LEU A 53 0.44 8.11 -5.13
C LEU A 53 1.73 8.82 -5.58
N PRO A 54 2.90 8.56 -4.93
CA PRO A 54 4.16 9.16 -5.40
C PRO A 54 4.25 8.79 -6.87
N PRO A 55 4.44 9.76 -7.80
CA PRO A 55 3.95 9.71 -9.17
C PRO A 55 4.02 8.27 -9.65
N LEU A 56 2.89 7.56 -9.49
CA LEU A 56 2.78 6.24 -10.04
C LEU A 56 2.81 6.61 -11.49
N ASP A 57 3.94 6.31 -12.14
CA ASP A 57 4.06 6.54 -13.56
C ASP A 57 2.73 6.09 -14.16
N ARG A 58 2.03 6.95 -14.90
CA ARG A 58 0.71 6.57 -15.43
C ARG A 58 0.83 5.24 -16.20
N ASP A 59 2.03 4.95 -16.68
CA ASP A 59 2.45 3.72 -17.31
C ASP A 59 2.51 2.50 -16.39
N GLY A 60 2.70 2.67 -15.09
CA GLY A 60 2.61 1.60 -14.10
C GLY A 60 1.23 0.93 -14.03
N TYR A 61 0.15 1.67 -14.28
CA TYR A 61 -1.19 1.08 -14.45
C TYR A 61 -1.32 0.25 -15.73
N ARG A 62 -0.50 0.53 -16.75
CA ARG A 62 -0.45 -0.17 -18.03
C ARG A 62 0.46 -1.38 -18.02
N LYS A 63 1.23 -1.59 -16.94
CA LYS A 63 2.13 -2.73 -16.81
C LYS A 63 1.36 -4.05 -16.75
N THR A 64 1.92 -5.06 -17.38
CA THR A 64 1.38 -6.41 -17.50
C THR A 64 1.60 -7.18 -16.21
N ARG A 65 0.56 -7.91 -15.80
CA ARG A 65 0.56 -8.85 -14.67
C ARG A 65 0.23 -10.23 -15.25
N SER A 66 1.27 -11.04 -15.41
CA SER A 66 1.17 -12.35 -16.02
C SER A 66 1.35 -13.41 -14.93
N ASP A 67 0.39 -14.33 -14.85
CA ASP A 67 0.46 -15.45 -13.91
C ASP A 67 1.63 -16.39 -14.24
N ASP A 68 1.91 -16.63 -15.52
CA ASP A 68 3.08 -17.41 -15.96
C ASP A 68 4.40 -16.80 -15.47
N LEU A 69 4.55 -15.47 -15.57
CA LEU A 69 5.75 -14.79 -15.06
C LEU A 69 5.80 -14.83 -13.53
N LYS A 70 4.65 -14.77 -12.86
CA LYS A 70 4.58 -14.87 -11.41
C LYS A 70 4.97 -16.26 -10.93
N GLU A 71 4.51 -17.32 -11.60
CA GLU A 71 4.90 -18.70 -11.30
C GLU A 71 6.40 -18.91 -11.54
N ALA A 72 6.93 -18.43 -12.67
CA ALA A 72 8.36 -18.47 -12.97
C ALA A 72 9.19 -17.71 -11.93
N TRP A 73 8.70 -16.55 -11.46
CA TRP A 73 9.33 -15.79 -10.38
C TRP A 73 9.29 -16.56 -9.06
N SER A 74 8.14 -17.14 -8.69
CA SER A 74 7.99 -17.92 -7.45
C SER A 74 8.94 -19.11 -7.40
N ALA A 75 9.23 -19.73 -8.54
CA ALA A 75 10.17 -20.85 -8.66
C ALA A 75 11.65 -20.48 -8.47
N LEU A 76 12.03 -19.19 -8.53
CA LEU A 76 13.41 -18.78 -8.31
C LEU A 76 13.84 -18.95 -6.83
N PRO A 77 15.10 -19.34 -6.57
CA PRO A 77 15.70 -19.24 -5.24
C PRO A 77 15.65 -17.81 -4.69
N GLN A 78 15.64 -17.66 -3.37
CA GLN A 78 15.58 -16.33 -2.75
C GLN A 78 16.81 -15.50 -3.10
N GLU A 79 18.00 -16.11 -3.17
CA GLU A 79 19.24 -15.43 -3.51
C GLU A 79 19.18 -14.79 -4.91
N GLU A 80 18.49 -15.45 -5.85
CA GLU A 80 18.26 -14.88 -7.19
C GLU A 80 17.26 -13.73 -7.15
N LYS A 81 16.18 -13.86 -6.38
CA LYS A 81 15.18 -12.78 -6.19
C LYS A 81 15.81 -11.54 -5.57
N ASP A 82 16.66 -11.72 -4.55
CA ASP A 82 17.38 -10.65 -3.87
C ASP A 82 18.32 -9.91 -4.83
N ALA A 83 18.96 -10.64 -5.75
CA ALA A 83 19.84 -10.04 -6.76
C ALA A 83 19.13 -9.09 -7.73
N TYR A 84 17.81 -9.27 -7.96
CA TYR A 84 17.01 -8.31 -8.74
C TYR A 84 16.67 -7.03 -7.97
N GLY A 85 16.64 -7.08 -6.63
CA GLY A 85 16.31 -5.93 -5.78
C GLY A 85 14.83 -5.48 -5.82
N PHE A 86 13.95 -6.19 -6.53
CA PHE A 86 12.54 -5.78 -6.69
C PHE A 86 11.79 -5.68 -5.36
N GLU A 87 12.07 -6.57 -4.41
CA GLU A 87 11.45 -6.54 -3.09
C GLU A 87 11.90 -5.33 -2.27
N LEU A 88 13.17 -4.93 -2.40
CA LEU A 88 13.69 -3.72 -1.75
C LEU A 88 13.08 -2.46 -2.37
N GLU A 89 12.99 -2.39 -3.69
CA GLU A 89 12.31 -1.30 -4.40
C GLU A 89 10.84 -1.19 -3.96
N LEU A 90 10.14 -2.33 -3.87
CA LEU A 90 8.76 -2.40 -3.42
C LEU A 90 8.63 -1.93 -1.96
N LEU A 91 9.51 -2.38 -1.07
CA LEU A 91 9.53 -1.94 0.33
C LEU A 91 9.68 -0.41 0.43
N GLN A 92 10.62 0.17 -0.31
CA GLN A 92 10.83 1.63 -0.34
C GLN A 92 9.60 2.37 -0.86
N PHE A 93 8.98 1.84 -1.92
CA PHE A 93 7.76 2.40 -2.49
C PHE A 93 6.60 2.37 -1.49
N LEU A 94 6.33 1.20 -0.90
CA LEU A 94 5.26 1.02 0.10
C LEU A 94 5.49 1.86 1.36
N SER A 95 6.75 1.97 1.82
CA SER A 95 7.08 2.78 3.00
C SER A 95 6.72 4.25 2.79
N LYS A 96 6.98 4.81 1.61
CA LYS A 96 6.58 6.19 1.26
C LYS A 96 5.06 6.33 1.21
N LEU A 97 4.38 5.35 0.61
CA LEU A 97 2.92 5.35 0.51
C LEU A 97 2.26 5.35 1.89
N VAL A 98 2.72 4.45 2.78
CA VAL A 98 2.21 4.32 4.16
C VAL A 98 2.51 5.60 4.95
N GLY A 99 3.76 6.09 4.91
CA GLY A 99 4.13 7.34 5.60
C GLY A 99 3.27 8.54 5.17
N ASN A 100 2.96 8.67 3.87
CA ASN A 100 2.07 9.72 3.38
C ASN A 100 0.64 9.59 3.91
N MET A 101 0.14 8.36 4.08
CA MET A 101 -1.20 8.13 4.64
C MET A 101 -1.23 8.36 6.15
N ASP A 102 -0.21 7.92 6.88
CA ASP A 102 -0.08 8.15 8.32
C ASP A 102 -0.04 9.64 8.65
N GLN A 103 0.70 10.43 7.86
CA GLN A 103 0.72 11.89 8.02
C GLN A 103 -0.68 12.49 7.83
N LYS A 104 -1.40 12.09 6.78
CA LYS A 104 -2.78 12.56 6.55
C LYS A 104 -3.74 12.18 7.67
N VAL A 105 -3.62 10.97 8.19
CA VAL A 105 -4.44 10.52 9.32
C VAL A 105 -4.15 11.40 10.53
N THR A 106 -2.88 11.71 10.77
CA THR A 106 -2.45 12.62 11.84
C THR A 106 -3.03 14.02 11.64
N ASP A 107 -2.89 14.60 10.43
CA ASP A 107 -3.41 15.94 10.11
C ASP A 107 -4.94 16.00 10.26
N LYS A 108 -5.65 14.98 9.79
CA LYS A 108 -7.12 14.90 9.92
C LYS A 108 -7.56 14.76 11.36
N LYS A 109 -6.86 13.96 12.17
CA LYS A 109 -7.13 13.83 13.60
C LYS A 109 -6.87 15.15 14.32
N ALA A 110 -5.79 15.86 14.00
CA ALA A 110 -5.49 17.17 14.56
C ALA A 110 -6.56 18.21 14.19
N ALA A 111 -7.01 18.23 12.93
CA ALA A 111 -8.10 19.10 12.50
C ALA A 111 -9.42 18.79 13.24
N GLN A 112 -9.75 17.51 13.43
CA GLN A 112 -10.95 17.09 14.16
C GLN A 112 -10.87 17.41 15.66
N ALA A 113 -9.69 17.32 16.29
CA ALA A 113 -9.52 17.66 17.70
C ALA A 113 -9.78 19.15 18.00
N GLY A 114 -9.66 20.03 17.01
CA GLY A 114 -10.07 21.44 17.10
C GLY A 114 -11.51 21.73 16.64
N THR A 115 -12.24 20.70 16.21
CA THR A 115 -13.60 20.78 15.64
C THR A 115 -14.59 19.90 16.43
N GLU A 116 -14.39 19.76 17.73
CA GLU A 116 -15.53 19.42 18.60
C GLU A 116 -16.51 20.61 18.47
N PRO A 117 -17.74 20.45 17.96
CA PRO A 117 -18.74 21.47 18.23
C PRO A 117 -18.81 21.55 19.75
N ALA A 118 -18.64 22.73 20.32
CA ALA A 118 -18.80 22.96 21.76
C ALA A 118 -20.24 22.60 22.14
N GLN A 119 -20.52 21.31 22.34
CA GLN A 119 -21.84 20.82 22.64
C GLN A 119 -22.18 21.32 24.04
N LEU A 120 -23.21 22.14 24.12
CA LEU A 120 -23.75 22.56 25.41
C LEU A 120 -24.54 21.38 25.95
N VAL A 121 -24.00 20.73 26.97
CA VAL A 121 -24.67 19.65 27.68
C VAL A 121 -25.42 20.25 28.86
N ASP A 122 -26.71 19.94 28.97
CA ASP A 122 -27.52 20.32 30.10
C ASP A 122 -27.31 19.35 31.28
N ASP A 123 -26.63 19.78 32.33
CA ASP A 123 -26.28 18.92 33.48
C ASP A 123 -27.47 18.31 34.24
N VAL A 124 -28.67 18.87 34.06
CA VAL A 124 -29.89 18.44 34.78
C VAL A 124 -30.70 17.41 33.98
N SER A 125 -30.85 17.61 32.68
CA SER A 125 -31.65 16.74 31.80
C SER A 125 -30.83 15.81 30.90
N GLY A 126 -29.51 16.02 30.82
CA GLY A 126 -28.60 15.28 29.94
C GLY A 126 -28.80 15.55 28.45
N PHE A 127 -29.61 16.55 28.09
CA PHE A 127 -29.85 16.92 26.70
C PHE A 127 -28.65 17.68 26.11
N VAL A 128 -28.28 17.30 24.89
CA VAL A 128 -27.21 17.92 24.12
C VAL A 128 -27.80 18.99 23.21
N TYR A 129 -27.24 20.20 23.25
CA TYR A 129 -27.68 21.34 22.45
C TYR A 129 -26.58 21.81 21.50
N ASN A 130 -27.00 22.21 20.31
CA ASN A 130 -26.15 22.88 19.34
C ASN A 130 -25.96 24.36 19.78
N PRO A 131 -24.73 24.83 20.06
CA PRO A 131 -24.48 26.21 20.49
C PRO A 131 -24.85 27.26 19.43
N ALA A 132 -25.01 26.85 18.16
CA ALA A 132 -25.51 27.72 17.09
C ALA A 132 -27.04 27.97 17.18
N GLU A 133 -27.77 27.13 17.90
CA GLU A 133 -29.24 27.19 18.02
C GLU A 133 -29.69 27.72 19.39
N VAL A 134 -28.91 27.47 20.44
CA VAL A 134 -29.21 27.90 21.80
C VAL A 134 -27.93 28.37 22.48
N SER A 135 -27.90 29.64 22.90
CA SER A 135 -26.83 30.18 23.73
C SER A 135 -26.95 29.69 25.17
N GLU A 136 -25.87 29.75 25.96
CA GLU A 136 -25.87 29.42 27.40
C GLU A 136 -27.03 30.09 28.15
N ARG A 137 -27.26 31.38 27.88
CA ARG A 137 -28.38 32.16 28.44
C ARG A 137 -29.75 31.60 28.03
N GLY A 138 -29.92 31.15 26.77
CA GLY A 138 -31.15 30.54 26.31
C GLY A 138 -31.41 29.16 26.93
N LEU A 139 -30.34 28.46 27.36
CA LEU A 139 -30.45 27.22 28.13
C LEU A 139 -30.97 27.48 29.55
N GLU A 140 -30.42 28.49 30.23
CA GLU A 140 -30.85 28.91 31.56
C GLU A 140 -32.29 29.40 31.59
N GLU A 141 -32.70 30.17 30.58
CA GLU A 141 -34.09 30.64 30.43
C GLU A 141 -35.06 29.46 30.27
N LYS A 142 -34.73 28.45 29.46
CA LYS A 142 -35.53 27.21 29.33
C LYS A 142 -35.59 26.39 30.62
N ARG A 143 -34.50 26.34 31.41
CA ARG A 143 -34.52 25.70 32.74
C ARG A 143 -35.47 26.42 33.69
N ALA A 144 -35.43 27.74 33.70
CA ALA A 144 -36.27 28.57 34.56
C ALA A 144 -37.77 28.48 34.19
N GLU A 145 -38.10 28.35 32.91
CA GLU A 145 -39.49 28.16 32.45
C GLU A 145 -40.07 26.82 32.92
N LYS A 146 -39.26 25.75 32.88
CA LYS A 146 -39.69 24.40 33.27
C LYS A 146 -39.88 24.24 34.78
N HIS A 147 -39.18 25.04 35.59
CA HIS A 147 -39.22 24.96 37.06
C HIS A 147 -40.29 25.85 37.73
N HIS A 148 -40.96 26.75 36.98
CA HIS A 148 -42.08 27.57 37.46
C HIS A 148 -43.47 26.94 37.23
N LEU A 149 -43.50 25.74 36.64
CA LEU A 149 -44.73 24.98 36.36
C LEU A 149 -45.03 23.89 37.42
N ALA A 150 -44.32 23.90 38.55
CA ALA A 150 -44.49 22.96 39.67
C ALA A 150 -45.13 23.63 40.89
#